data_AF-A0A840YI46-F1
#
_entry.id   AF-A0A840YI46-F1
#
_cell.length_a   1.000
_cell.length_b   1.000
_cell.length_c   1.000
_cell.angle_alpha   90.00
_cell.angle_beta   90.00
_cell.angle_gamma   90.00
#
_symmetry.space_group_name_H-M   'P 1'
#
loop_
_entity.id
_entity.type
_entity.pdbx_description
1 polymer ?
#
loop_
_entity_poly.entity_id
_entity_poly.type
_entity_poly.pdbx_seq_one_letter_code
_entity_poly.pdbx_strand_id
1 'polypeptide(L)'
;SARTRYRRAATPASAPQEPRIERHHGKTIENVWEYLRQNLLSHRVWDSYDAIVDACCHAWSNLMSTPEQIASITRRSWTQVKV
;
A
#
# COMPACT_ATOMS: atom_id res chain seq x y z
N SER A 1 -10.22 -19.18 58.49
CA SER A 1 -8.79 -19.02 58.16
C SER A 1 -8.32 -20.25 57.39
N ALA A 2 -8.18 -20.15 56.07
CA ALA A 2 -7.65 -21.22 55.21
C ALA A 2 -7.21 -20.65 53.85
N ARG A 3 -5.90 -20.73 53.59
CA ARG A 3 -5.28 -21.21 52.34
C ARG A 3 -5.82 -20.66 51.00
N THR A 4 -5.01 -19.85 50.31
CA THR A 4 -4.11 -20.35 49.23
C THR A 4 -3.69 -19.21 48.31
N ARG A 5 -2.38 -19.18 48.07
CA ARG A 5 -1.64 -18.29 47.17
C ARG A 5 -2.28 -18.29 45.77
N TYR A 6 -2.67 -17.14 45.25
CA TYR A 6 -2.87 -16.98 43.82
C TYR A 6 -1.50 -17.01 43.14
N ARG A 7 -1.19 -18.24 42.71
CA ARG A 7 -0.08 -18.66 41.88
C ARG A 7 0.00 -17.76 40.65
N ARG A 8 1.20 -17.25 40.39
CA ARG A 8 1.65 -16.69 39.11
C ARG A 8 1.27 -17.67 37.98
N ALA A 9 0.18 -17.39 37.26
CA ALA A 9 -0.15 -18.02 35.99
C ALA A 9 0.32 -17.04 34.91
N ALA A 10 1.55 -17.22 34.45
CA ALA A 10 1.81 -17.88 33.18
C ALA A 10 1.42 -16.95 32.03
N THR A 11 2.44 -16.27 31.50
CA THR A 11 2.47 -15.73 30.15
C THR A 11 1.75 -16.69 29.20
N PRO A 12 0.82 -16.23 28.35
CA PRO A 12 0.27 -17.08 27.29
C PRO A 12 1.35 -17.26 26.21
N ALA A 13 2.36 -18.05 26.53
CA ALA A 13 3.34 -18.60 25.60
C ALA A 13 2.72 -19.79 24.87
N SER A 14 1.66 -19.56 24.09
CA SER A 14 1.13 -20.43 23.01
C SER A 14 -0.24 -19.95 22.52
N ALA A 15 -0.40 -18.65 22.24
CA ALA A 15 -1.30 -18.33 21.14
C ALA A 15 -0.54 -18.79 19.87
N PRO A 16 -1.11 -19.64 19.01
CA PRO A 16 -0.59 -19.74 17.65
C PRO A 16 -0.57 -18.31 17.13
N GLN A 17 0.62 -17.76 16.90
CA GLN A 17 0.72 -16.54 16.11
C GLN A 17 0.07 -16.94 14.79
N GLU A 18 -1.16 -16.48 14.53
CA GLU A 18 -1.72 -16.52 13.19
C GLU A 18 -0.59 -16.09 12.26
N PRO A 19 -0.37 -16.79 11.14
CA PRO A 19 0.73 -16.46 10.26
C PRO A 19 0.62 -14.96 10.04
N ARG A 20 1.62 -14.23 10.54
CA ARG A 20 1.78 -12.81 10.28
C ARG A 20 2.17 -12.77 8.81
N ILE A 21 1.19 -13.04 7.96
CA ILE A 21 1.14 -12.51 6.63
C ILE A 21 1.06 -11.03 6.93
N GLU A 22 2.22 -10.40 7.13
CA GLU A 22 2.39 -8.98 6.86
C GLU A 22 1.64 -8.81 5.57
N ARG A 23 0.50 -8.11 5.66
CA ARG A 23 -0.32 -7.87 4.51
C ARG A 23 0.58 -7.03 3.62
N HIS A 24 1.34 -7.69 2.75
CA HIS A 24 1.85 -7.12 1.52
C HIS A 24 0.59 -6.84 0.74
N HIS A 25 -0.05 -5.76 1.16
CA HIS A 25 -1.24 -5.20 0.59
C HIS A 25 -0.87 -5.07 -0.88
N GLY A 26 -1.51 -5.85 -1.74
CA GLY A 26 -1.29 -5.84 -3.18
C GLY A 26 -1.61 -4.45 -3.68
N LYS A 27 -0.64 -3.55 -3.59
CA LYS A 27 -0.83 -2.11 -3.70
C LYS A 27 -0.42 -1.66 -5.08
N THR A 28 -1.01 -2.32 -6.08
CA THR A 28 -0.84 -1.98 -7.49
C THR A 28 -1.23 -0.52 -7.72
N ILE A 29 -2.39 -0.13 -7.20
CA ILE A 29 -2.89 1.25 -7.27
C ILE A 29 -2.05 2.21 -6.42
N GLU A 30 -1.56 1.80 -5.24
CA GLU A 30 -0.70 2.69 -4.44
C GLU A 30 0.65 2.93 -5.12
N ASN A 31 1.22 1.92 -5.79
CA ASN A 31 2.43 2.10 -6.60
C ASN A 31 2.20 3.07 -7.75
N VAL A 32 1.03 2.98 -8.42
CA VAL A 32 0.65 3.94 -9.45
C VAL A 32 0.55 5.35 -8.87
N TRP A 33 -0.10 5.52 -7.72
CA TRP A 33 -0.21 6.82 -7.08
C TRP A 33 1.14 7.38 -6.61
N GLU A 34 2.01 6.55 -6.04
CA GLU A 34 3.37 6.95 -5.68
C GLU A 34 4.18 7.37 -6.91
N TYR A 35 4.08 6.61 -8.02
CA TYR A 35 4.72 6.97 -9.28
C TYR A 35 4.24 8.33 -9.80
N LEU A 36 2.92 8.56 -9.83
CA LEU A 36 2.34 9.82 -10.30
C LEU A 36 2.75 10.98 -9.38
N ARG A 37 2.76 10.77 -8.07
CA ARG A 37 3.18 11.77 -7.10
C ARG A 37 4.64 12.17 -7.33
N GLN A 38 5.55 11.20 -7.37
CA GLN A 38 6.99 11.46 -7.51
C GLN A 38 7.36 12.10 -8.84
N ASN A 39 6.74 11.68 -9.96
CA ASN A 39 7.17 12.12 -11.29
C ASN A 39 6.42 13.34 -11.83
N LEU A 40 5.13 13.47 -11.50
CA LEU A 40 4.27 14.46 -12.16
C LEU A 40 3.78 15.56 -11.22
N LEU A 41 3.75 15.30 -9.89
CA LEU A 41 3.13 16.20 -8.92
C LEU A 41 4.12 16.80 -7.90
N SER A 42 5.15 16.09 -7.45
CA SER A 42 5.98 16.48 -6.30
C SER A 42 6.88 17.70 -6.51
N HIS A 43 7.13 18.16 -7.74
CA HIS A 43 8.05 19.27 -8.05
C HIS A 43 7.36 20.53 -8.60
N ARG A 44 6.04 20.67 -8.41
CA ARG A 44 5.27 21.82 -8.91
C ARG A 44 4.61 22.55 -7.75
N VAL A 45 4.66 23.89 -7.79
CA VAL A 45 3.83 24.76 -6.95
C VAL A 45 2.61 25.12 -7.78
N TRP A 46 1.41 24.93 -7.24
CA TRP A 46 0.16 25.21 -7.95
C TRP A 46 -0.50 26.46 -7.38
N ASP A 47 -1.00 27.32 -8.27
CA ASP A 47 -1.62 28.59 -7.92
C ASP A 47 -3.07 28.43 -7.43
N SER A 48 -3.74 27.33 -7.77
CA SER A 48 -5.12 27.05 -7.40
C SER A 48 -5.39 25.57 -7.21
N TYR A 49 -6.47 25.24 -6.49
CA TYR A 49 -6.92 23.87 -6.34
C TYR A 49 -7.30 23.23 -7.68
N ASP A 50 -7.97 23.97 -8.56
CA ASP A 50 -8.32 23.48 -9.90
C ASP A 50 -7.08 23.10 -10.71
N ALA A 51 -5.98 23.86 -10.60
CA ALA A 51 -4.72 23.52 -11.26
C ALA A 51 -4.11 22.19 -10.76
N ILE A 52 -4.34 21.83 -9.48
CA ILE A 52 -3.92 20.53 -8.92
C ILE A 52 -4.78 19.42 -9.51
N VAL A 53 -6.10 19.61 -9.56
CA VAL A 53 -7.04 18.60 -10.07
C VAL A 53 -6.81 18.37 -11.55
N ASP A 54 -6.67 19.42 -12.35
CA ASP A 54 -6.37 19.33 -13.78
C ASP A 54 -5.04 18.60 -14.02
N ALA A 55 -3.99 18.94 -13.26
CA ALA A 55 -2.72 18.25 -13.36
C ALA A 55 -2.84 16.75 -13.04
N CYS A 56 -3.63 16.38 -12.04
CA CYS A 56 -3.91 14.98 -11.72
C CYS A 56 -4.67 14.26 -12.85
N CYS A 57 -5.70 14.90 -13.41
CA CYS A 57 -6.49 14.35 -14.52
C CYS A 57 -5.63 14.14 -15.78
N HIS A 58 -4.77 15.10 -16.11
CA HIS A 58 -3.83 14.99 -17.22
C HIS A 58 -2.79 13.88 -16.98
N ALA A 59 -2.23 13.81 -15.77
CA ALA A 59 -1.27 12.77 -15.39
C ALA A 59 -1.86 11.37 -15.53
N TRP A 60 -3.10 11.17 -15.06
CA TRP A 60 -3.81 9.90 -15.18
C TRP A 60 -4.14 9.54 -16.64
N SER A 61 -4.60 10.51 -17.43
CA SER A 61 -4.94 10.29 -18.85
C SER A 61 -3.70 9.93 -19.68
N ASN A 62 -2.56 10.56 -19.42
CA ASN A 62 -1.29 10.22 -20.05
C ASN A 62 -0.81 8.82 -19.67
N LEU A 63 -0.97 8.44 -18.40
CA LEU A 63 -0.64 7.10 -17.93
C LEU A 63 -1.52 6.03 -18.62
N MET A 64 -2.82 6.28 -18.74
CA MET A 64 -3.76 5.39 -19.44
C MET A 64 -3.46 5.25 -20.94
N SER A 65 -2.85 6.26 -21.55
CA SER A 65 -2.40 6.20 -22.94
C SER A 65 -1.15 5.33 -23.13
N THR A 66 -0.50 4.89 -22.03
CA THR A 66 0.74 4.10 -22.07
C THR A 66 0.60 2.81 -21.26
N PRO A 67 -0.11 1.79 -21.79
CA PRO A 67 -0.40 0.55 -21.06
C PRO A 67 0.87 -0.23 -20.65
N GLU A 68 1.97 -0.14 -21.42
CA GLU A 68 3.24 -0.78 -21.04
C GLU A 68 3.86 -0.18 -19.78
N GLN A 69 3.71 1.13 -19.58
CA GLN A 69 4.23 1.83 -18.41
C GLN A 69 3.43 1.45 -17.17
N ILE A 70 2.10 1.32 -17.29
CA ILE A 70 1.25 0.75 -16.25
C ILE A 70 1.70 -0.68 -15.93
N ALA A 71 1.90 -1.52 -16.94
CA ALA A 71 2.37 -2.89 -16.73
C ALA A 71 3.71 -2.93 -15.97
N SER A 72 4.65 -2.04 -16.28
CA SER A 72 5.93 -1.95 -15.58
C SER A 72 5.81 -1.52 -14.11
N ILE A 73 4.99 -0.50 -13.82
CA ILE A 73 4.73 0.00 -12.45
C ILE A 73 4.01 -1.05 -11.60
N THR A 74 3.13 -1.83 -12.22
CA THR A 74 2.27 -2.81 -11.57
C THR A 74 2.90 -4.20 -11.46
N ARG A 75 3.97 -4.47 -12.23
CA ARG A 75 4.72 -5.74 -12.22
C ARG A 75 5.59 -5.85 -10.97
N ARG A 76 4.98 -6.28 -9.85
CA ARG A 76 5.70 -6.81 -8.69
C ARG A 76 5.54 -8.34 -8.60
N SER A 77 6.58 -8.99 -8.10
CA SER A 77 6.79 -10.45 -8.10
C SER A 77 5.72 -11.29 -7.41
N TRP A 78 4.88 -10.71 -6.56
CA TRP A 78 3.82 -11.47 -5.86
C TRP A 78 2.52 -11.59 -6.65
N THR A 79 2.30 -10.80 -7.70
CA THR A 79 1.13 -10.89 -8.59
C THR A 79 1.47 -11.65 -9.87
N GLN A 80 2.01 -12.87 -9.75
CA GLN A 80 1.81 -13.88 -10.81
C GLN A 80 0.42 -14.45 -10.60
N VAL A 81 -0.60 -13.84 -11.23
CA VAL A 81 -1.87 -14.54 -11.43
C VAL A 81 -1.57 -15.66 -12.42
N LYS A 82 -1.44 -16.89 -11.91
CA LYS A 82 -1.50 -18.08 -12.78
C LYS A 82 -2.93 -18.15 -13.31
N VAL A 83 -3.10 -17.82 -14.59
CA VAL A 83 -4.21 -18.30 -15.42
C VAL A 83 -3.93 -19.75 -15.78
#